data_AF-A0A842N343-F1
#
_entry.id   AF-A0A842N343-F1
#
_cell.length_a   1.000
_cell.length_b   1.000
_cell.length_c   1.000
_cell.angle_alpha   90.00
_cell.angle_beta   90.00
_cell.angle_gamma   90.00
#
_symmetry.space_group_name_H-M   'P 1'
#
loop_
_entity.id
_entity.type
_entity.pdbx_description
1 polymer ?
#
loop_
_entity_poly.entity_id
_entity_poly.type
_entity_poly.pdbx_seq_one_letter_code
_entity_poly.pdbx_strand_id
1 'polypeptide(L)'
;MDEENKETVALGIISRGISEFDKISRELNVEPKELESILRKLENSGLIKVDEKKGWLGTKIEIKPTEEGYREFERQLKILQGKWNELKNTYKSGNKQELEQKLKENKSFLPSMMMFGIIDMMMFSMMFSMIGTSMGNFIPAENMQGIDGGANDTGGSNIENDGGFDIDIGF
;
A
#
# COMPACT_ATOMS: atom_id res chain seq x y z
N MET A 1 3.82 -11.79 3.23
CA MET A 1 4.23 -10.51 3.85
C MET A 1 4.51 -10.81 5.32
N ASP A 2 5.53 -10.21 5.95
CA ASP A 2 5.72 -10.35 7.40
C ASP A 2 4.63 -9.56 8.18
N GLU A 3 4.48 -9.84 9.47
CA GLU A 3 3.39 -9.31 10.29
C GLU A 3 3.48 -7.78 10.49
N GLU A 4 4.70 -7.25 10.68
CA GLU A 4 4.97 -5.80 10.81
C GLU A 4 4.58 -5.02 9.55
N ASN A 5 4.82 -5.61 8.37
CA ASN A 5 4.42 -5.01 7.11
C ASN A 5 2.89 -5.08 6.89
N LYS A 6 2.21 -6.13 7.37
CA LYS A 6 0.73 -6.19 7.36
C LYS A 6 0.09 -5.10 8.22
N GLU A 7 0.65 -4.80 9.40
CA GLU A 7 0.18 -3.70 10.26
C GLU A 7 0.36 -2.34 9.57
N THR A 8 1.53 -2.11 8.97
CA THR A 8 1.82 -0.87 8.21
C THR A 8 0.86 -0.69 7.04
N VAL A 9 0.60 -1.77 6.29
CA VAL A 9 -0.32 -1.75 5.16
C VAL A 9 -1.76 -1.52 5.63
N ALA A 10 -2.20 -2.16 6.72
CA ALA A 10 -3.52 -1.95 7.30
C ALA A 10 -3.73 -0.49 7.71
N LEU A 11 -2.74 0.12 8.38
CA LEU A 11 -2.79 1.54 8.72
C LEU A 11 -2.89 2.42 7.47
N GLY A 12 -2.18 2.08 6.40
CA GLY A 12 -2.25 2.81 5.12
C GLY A 12 -3.61 2.71 4.43
N ILE A 13 -4.23 1.53 4.42
CA ILE A 13 -5.61 1.30 3.91
C ILE A 13 -6.60 2.19 4.68
N ILE A 14 -6.54 2.14 6.01
CA ILE A 14 -7.42 2.90 6.90
C ILE A 14 -7.20 4.41 6.72
N SER A 15 -5.95 4.84 6.60
CA SER A 15 -5.57 6.25 6.36
C SER A 15 -6.00 6.77 4.99
N ARG A 16 -6.35 5.89 4.05
CA ARG A 16 -6.91 6.26 2.74
C ARG A 16 -8.43 6.31 2.72
N GLY A 17 -9.08 6.10 3.87
CA GLY A 17 -10.52 6.26 4.07
C GLY A 17 -11.30 4.95 4.08
N ILE A 18 -10.64 3.79 3.99
CA ILE A 18 -11.32 2.49 4.06
C ILE A 18 -11.52 2.12 5.52
N SER A 19 -12.77 2.24 5.98
CA SER A 19 -13.12 2.15 7.39
C SER A 19 -13.93 0.91 7.78
N GLU A 20 -14.37 0.11 6.81
CA GLU A 20 -15.22 -1.07 7.03
C GLU A 20 -14.37 -2.32 7.18
N PHE A 21 -14.58 -3.08 8.25
CA PHE A 21 -13.80 -4.29 8.56
C PHE A 21 -13.70 -5.27 7.38
N ASP A 22 -14.82 -5.58 6.74
CA ASP A 22 -14.86 -6.52 5.61
C ASP A 22 -14.11 -6.00 4.38
N LYS A 23 -14.10 -4.67 4.15
CA LYS A 23 -13.33 -4.07 3.05
C LYS A 23 -11.83 -4.17 3.35
N ILE A 24 -11.44 -3.84 4.58
CA ILE A 24 -10.03 -3.92 5.02
C ILE A 24 -9.51 -5.37 4.92
N SER A 25 -10.28 -6.36 5.38
CA SER A 25 -9.91 -7.79 5.31
C SER A 25 -9.69 -8.25 3.87
N ARG A 26 -10.58 -7.85 2.95
CA ARG A 26 -10.45 -8.18 1.52
C ARG A 26 -9.23 -7.53 0.90
N GLU A 27 -8.97 -6.26 1.17
CA GLU A 27 -7.82 -5.56 0.60
C GLU A 27 -6.47 -6.06 1.14
N LEU A 28 -6.42 -6.44 2.43
CA LEU A 28 -5.24 -7.07 3.02
C LEU A 28 -5.08 -8.53 2.64
N ASN A 29 -6.11 -9.17 2.10
CA ASN A 29 -6.18 -10.62 1.89
C ASN A 29 -5.84 -11.42 3.16
N VAL A 30 -6.50 -11.07 4.28
CA VAL A 30 -6.32 -11.74 5.57
C VAL A 30 -7.65 -12.23 6.14
N GLU A 31 -7.60 -13.34 6.86
CA GLU A 31 -8.75 -13.88 7.58
C GLU A 31 -9.25 -12.92 8.68
N PRO A 32 -10.56 -12.90 9.01
CA PRO A 32 -11.12 -11.99 10.01
C PRO A 32 -10.36 -11.99 11.35
N LYS A 33 -10.00 -13.18 11.85
CA LYS A 33 -9.28 -13.32 13.13
C LYS A 33 -7.87 -12.71 13.09
N GLU A 34 -7.22 -12.77 11.94
CA GLU A 34 -5.92 -12.13 11.74
C GLU A 34 -6.08 -10.61 11.68
N LEU A 35 -7.10 -10.11 10.97
CA LEU A 35 -7.41 -8.68 10.95
C LEU A 35 -7.71 -8.14 12.35
N GLU A 36 -8.50 -8.85 13.17
CA GLU A 36 -8.75 -8.46 14.56
C GLU A 36 -7.47 -8.29 15.37
N SER A 37 -6.49 -9.18 15.16
CA SER A 37 -5.17 -9.09 15.82
C SER A 37 -4.43 -7.83 15.38
N ILE A 38 -4.39 -7.55 14.08
CA ILE A 38 -3.76 -6.37 13.50
C ILE A 38 -4.40 -5.08 14.02
N LEU A 39 -5.73 -4.99 13.95
CA LEU A 39 -6.48 -3.81 14.40
C LEU A 39 -6.29 -3.56 15.90
N ARG A 40 -6.30 -4.62 16.72
CA ARG A 40 -6.05 -4.51 18.16
C ARG A 40 -4.66 -3.94 18.46
N LYS A 41 -3.63 -4.34 17.72
CA LYS A 41 -2.28 -3.78 17.88
C LYS A 41 -2.24 -2.30 17.49
N LEU A 42 -2.80 -1.94 16.34
CA LEU A 42 -2.86 -0.55 15.88
C LEU A 42 -3.63 0.34 16.87
N GLU A 43 -4.72 -0.17 17.45
CA GLU A 43 -5.53 0.53 18.45
C GLU A 43 -4.75 0.69 19.77
N ASN A 44 -4.11 -0.37 20.26
CA ASN A 44 -3.26 -0.32 21.46
C ASN A 44 -2.07 0.64 21.29
N SER A 45 -1.56 0.79 20.07
CA SER A 45 -0.53 1.76 19.71
C SER A 45 -1.07 3.18 19.50
N GLY A 46 -2.39 3.41 19.64
CA GLY A 46 -3.01 4.73 19.47
C GLY A 46 -3.10 5.21 18.03
N LEU A 47 -2.81 4.36 17.05
CA LEU A 47 -2.76 4.72 15.62
C LEU A 47 -4.15 4.70 14.97
N ILE A 48 -5.08 3.91 15.51
CA ILE A 48 -6.46 3.86 15.06
C ILE A 48 -7.43 3.95 16.23
N LYS A 49 -8.71 4.17 15.91
CA LYS A 49 -9.85 4.03 16.82
C LYS A 49 -10.91 3.18 16.14
N VAL A 50 -11.58 2.35 16.94
CA VAL A 50 -12.73 1.56 16.52
C VAL A 50 -13.99 2.13 17.16
N ASP A 51 -14.83 2.76 16.35
CA ASP A 51 -16.10 3.34 16.78
C ASP A 51 -17.26 2.38 16.49
N GLU A 52 -18.00 2.00 17.53
CA GLU A 52 -19.28 1.30 17.37
C GLU A 52 -20.44 2.31 17.31
N LYS A 53 -21.09 2.40 16.15
CA LYS A 53 -22.25 3.27 15.94
C LYS A 53 -23.53 2.45 15.84
N LYS A 54 -24.56 2.82 16.59
CA LYS A 54 -25.91 2.25 16.38
C LYS A 54 -26.53 2.87 15.12
N GLY A 55 -26.76 2.05 14.11
CA GLY A 55 -27.54 2.39 12.93
C GLY A 55 -28.94 1.77 12.96
N TRP A 56 -29.77 2.19 12.01
CA TRP A 56 -31.13 1.66 11.80
C TRP A 56 -31.21 0.15 11.50
N LEU A 57 -30.13 -0.45 10.98
CA LEU A 57 -30.02 -1.87 10.64
C LEU A 57 -29.15 -2.67 11.64
N GLY A 58 -28.73 -2.06 12.76
CA GLY A 58 -27.86 -2.69 13.75
C GLY A 58 -26.60 -1.87 14.06
N THR A 59 -25.63 -2.48 14.76
CA THR A 59 -24.35 -1.85 15.09
C THR A 59 -23.44 -1.83 13.86
N LYS A 60 -22.98 -0.64 13.47
CA LYS A 60 -21.96 -0.43 12.45
C LYS A 60 -20.61 -0.16 13.14
N ILE A 61 -19.61 -0.97 12.81
CA ILE A 61 -18.23 -0.74 13.24
C ILE A 61 -17.55 0.16 12.22
N GLU A 62 -16.95 1.25 12.66
CA GLU A 62 -16.21 2.18 11.83
C GLU A 62 -14.78 2.33 12.37
N ILE A 63 -13.80 1.99 11.54
CA ILE A 63 -12.38 2.03 11.91
C ILE A 63 -11.77 3.29 11.31
N LYS A 64 -11.10 4.10 12.14
CA LYS A 64 -10.51 5.37 11.70
C LYS A 64 -9.07 5.54 12.16
N PRO A 65 -8.21 6.17 11.37
CA PRO A 65 -6.90 6.59 11.84
C PRO A 65 -7.04 7.71 12.88
N THR A 66 -6.14 7.76 13.84
CA THR A 66 -5.94 8.94 14.68
C THR A 66 -5.05 9.96 13.96
N GLU A 67 -4.89 11.15 14.53
CA GLU A 67 -3.90 12.13 14.03
C GLU A 67 -2.47 11.56 14.07
N GLU A 68 -2.15 10.78 15.10
CA GLU A 68 -0.88 10.07 15.20
C GLU A 68 -0.76 8.96 14.14
N GLY A 69 -1.85 8.22 13.90
CA GLY A 69 -1.93 7.24 12.81
C GLY A 69 -1.67 7.84 11.44
N TYR A 70 -2.28 8.99 11.14
CA TYR A 70 -2.01 9.72 9.89
C TYR A 70 -0.55 10.15 9.78
N ARG A 71 0.03 10.71 10.84
CA ARG A 71 1.44 11.13 10.86
C ARG A 71 2.39 9.94 10.65
N GLU A 72 2.09 8.80 11.27
CA GLU A 72 2.88 7.59 11.09
C GLU A 72 2.76 7.05 9.66
N PHE A 73 1.56 7.04 9.09
CA PHE A 73 1.35 6.67 7.69
C PHE A 73 2.16 7.58 6.74
N GLU A 74 2.12 8.90 6.91
CA GLU A 74 2.91 9.82 6.09
C GLU A 74 4.42 9.60 6.23
N ARG A 75 4.88 9.28 7.45
CA ARG A 75 6.29 8.94 7.71
C ARG A 75 6.69 7.70 6.92
N GLN A 76 5.87 6.65 6.96
CA GLN A 76 6.12 5.42 6.21
C GLN A 76 6.10 5.66 4.70
N LEU A 77 5.17 6.49 4.20
CA LEU A 77 5.11 6.87 2.78
C LEU A 77 6.41 7.54 2.32
N LYS A 78 6.97 8.46 3.12
CA LYS A 78 8.26 9.12 2.83
C LYS A 78 9.42 8.14 2.80
N ILE A 79 9.44 7.16 3.71
CA ILE A 79 10.48 6.11 3.73
C ILE A 79 10.43 5.27 2.46
N LEU A 80 9.22 4.84 2.06
CA LEU A 80 9.02 4.05 0.85
C LEU A 80 9.42 4.84 -0.41
N GLN A 81 9.08 6.13 -0.48
CA GLN A 81 9.52 7.01 -1.57
C GLN A 81 11.05 7.16 -1.61
N GLY A 82 11.71 7.28 -0.45
CA GLY A 82 13.17 7.32 -0.37
C GLY A 82 13.82 6.05 -0.91
N LYS A 83 13.37 4.88 -0.45
CA LYS A 83 13.83 3.57 -0.93
C LYS A 83 13.59 3.39 -2.44
N TRP A 84 12.44 3.86 -2.93
CA TRP A 84 12.17 3.83 -4.37
C TRP A 84 13.12 4.71 -5.18
N ASN A 85 13.41 5.93 -4.70
CA ASN A 85 14.34 6.82 -5.38
C ASN A 85 15.75 6.21 -5.47
N GLU A 86 16.21 5.51 -4.43
CA GLU A 86 17.48 4.78 -4.47
C GLU A 86 17.49 3.67 -5.53
N LEU A 87 16.41 2.89 -5.62
CA LEU A 87 16.23 1.87 -6.66
C LEU A 87 16.23 2.48 -8.06
N LYS A 88 15.47 3.56 -8.26
CA LYS A 88 15.38 4.28 -9.54
C LYS A 88 16.74 4.82 -9.99
N ASN A 89 17.53 5.35 -9.05
CA ASN A 89 18.87 5.86 -9.36
C ASN A 89 19.82 4.73 -9.77
N THR A 90 19.79 3.59 -9.08
CA THR A 90 20.59 2.41 -9.44
C THR A 90 20.12 1.78 -10.77
N TYR A 91 18.82 1.81 -11.08
CA TYR A 91 18.32 1.41 -12.40
C TYR A 91 18.88 2.31 -13.51
N LYS A 92 18.79 3.63 -13.32
CA LYS A 92 19.32 4.62 -14.28
C LYS A 92 20.83 4.51 -14.50
N SER A 93 21.59 4.01 -13.53
CA SER A 93 23.04 3.84 -13.67
C SER A 93 23.42 2.65 -14.56
N GLY A 94 22.48 1.74 -14.87
CA GLY A 94 22.78 0.54 -15.65
C GLY A 94 23.40 -0.60 -14.82
N ASN A 95 23.65 -0.40 -13.52
CA ASN A 95 24.32 -1.38 -12.67
C ASN A 95 23.38 -2.51 -12.23
N LYS A 96 23.31 -3.58 -13.01
CA LYS A 96 22.42 -4.72 -12.78
C LYS A 96 22.64 -5.41 -11.44
N GLN A 97 23.90 -5.58 -11.03
CA GLN A 97 24.25 -6.29 -9.79
C GLN A 97 23.80 -5.50 -8.56
N GLU A 98 24.07 -4.19 -8.56
CA GLU A 98 23.62 -3.31 -7.47
C GLU A 98 22.09 -3.18 -7.46
N LEU A 99 21.45 -3.12 -8.63
CA LEU A 99 19.99 -3.08 -8.73
C LEU A 99 19.37 -4.35 -8.15
N GLU A 100 19.88 -5.53 -8.50
CA GLU A 100 19.42 -6.80 -7.96
C GLU A 100 19.61 -6.86 -6.44
N GLN A 101 20.76 -6.40 -5.93
CA GLN A 101 21.03 -6.35 -4.49
C GLN A 101 20.03 -5.45 -3.76
N LYS A 102 19.84 -4.21 -4.22
CA LYS A 102 18.89 -3.29 -3.59
C LYS A 102 17.44 -3.77 -3.65
N LEU A 103 17.06 -4.47 -4.73
CA LEU A 103 15.74 -5.12 -4.83
C LEU A 103 15.58 -6.24 -3.80
N LYS A 104 16.63 -7.04 -3.54
CA LYS A 104 16.60 -8.09 -2.51
C LYS A 104 16.52 -7.50 -1.11
N GLU A 105 17.33 -6.50 -0.81
CA GLU A 105 17.34 -5.80 0.49
C GLU A 105 15.99 -5.15 0.80
N ASN A 106 15.32 -4.61 -0.23
CA ASN A 106 14.03 -3.95 -0.08
C ASN A 106 12.82 -4.84 -0.40
N LYS A 107 13.01 -6.15 -0.57
CA LYS A 107 11.97 -7.09 -1.06
C LYS A 107 10.64 -6.98 -0.31
N SER A 108 10.67 -6.84 1.02
CA SER A 108 9.46 -6.72 1.84
C SER A 108 8.67 -5.44 1.56
N PHE A 109 9.34 -4.35 1.15
CA PHE A 109 8.71 -3.05 0.91
C PHE A 109 8.11 -2.90 -0.49
N LEU A 110 8.49 -3.77 -1.44
CA LEU A 110 8.04 -3.67 -2.85
C LEU A 110 6.50 -3.83 -3.00
N PRO A 111 5.84 -4.80 -2.34
CA PRO A 111 4.38 -4.88 -2.35
C PRO A 111 3.71 -3.60 -1.82
N SER A 112 4.22 -3.03 -0.73
CA SER A 112 3.67 -1.83 -0.12
C SER A 112 3.86 -0.60 -1.01
N MET A 113 4.99 -0.50 -1.72
CA MET A 113 5.19 0.56 -2.73
C MET A 113 4.17 0.49 -3.87
N MET A 114 3.86 -0.70 -4.39
CA MET A 114 2.85 -0.88 -5.45
C MET A 114 1.45 -0.56 -4.94
N MET A 115 1.09 -1.12 -3.78
CA MET A 115 -0.20 -0.86 -3.14
C MET A 115 -0.40 0.64 -2.87
N PHE A 116 0.69 1.33 -2.52
CA PHE A 116 0.63 2.77 -2.31
C PHE A 116 0.76 3.62 -3.56
N GLY A 117 0.94 3.02 -4.74
CA GLY A 117 1.06 3.72 -6.02
C GLY A 117 2.37 4.49 -6.17
N ILE A 118 3.40 4.17 -5.36
CA ILE A 118 4.75 4.76 -5.48
C ILE A 118 5.44 4.21 -6.73
N ILE A 119 5.15 2.95 -7.07
CA ILE A 119 5.68 2.26 -8.24
C ILE A 119 4.53 1.59 -9.00
N ASP A 120 4.55 1.69 -10.32
CA ASP A 120 3.64 0.94 -11.17
C ASP A 120 4.26 -0.39 -11.62
N MET A 121 3.40 -1.33 -12.03
CA MET A 121 3.83 -2.66 -12.47
C MET A 121 4.71 -2.64 -13.73
N MET A 122 4.59 -1.64 -14.60
CA MET A 122 5.38 -1.56 -15.83
C MET A 122 6.82 -1.13 -15.53
N MET A 123 7.02 -0.09 -14.71
CA MET A 123 8.32 0.34 -14.20
C MET A 123 9.03 -0.80 -13.47
N PHE A 124 8.30 -1.52 -12.64
CA PHE A 124 8.84 -2.68 -11.95
C PHE A 124 9.25 -3.78 -12.94
N SER A 125 8.39 -4.13 -13.91
CA SER A 125 8.71 -5.11 -14.95
C SER A 125 9.97 -4.75 -15.76
N MET A 126 10.18 -3.46 -16.05
CA MET A 126 11.39 -2.99 -16.73
C MET A 126 12.66 -3.19 -15.90
N MET A 127 12.61 -2.93 -14.59
CA MET A 127 13.75 -3.20 -13.69
C MET A 127 14.08 -4.70 -13.63
N PHE A 128 13.07 -5.55 -13.58
CA PHE A 128 13.22 -7.01 -13.57
C PHE A 128 13.78 -7.56 -14.89
N SER A 129 13.29 -7.03 -16.02
CA SER A 129 13.82 -7.32 -17.35
C SER A 129 15.31 -6.98 -17.45
N MET A 130 15.72 -5.83 -16.90
CA MET A 130 17.11 -5.39 -16.93
C MET A 130 18.06 -6.35 -16.20
N ILE A 131 17.66 -6.85 -15.03
CA ILE A 131 18.46 -7.81 -14.25
C ILE A 131 18.28 -9.26 -14.69
N GLY A 132 17.36 -9.54 -15.63
CA GLY A 132 17.12 -10.89 -16.16
C GLY A 132 16.47 -11.84 -15.16
N THR A 133 15.66 -11.32 -14.23
CA THR A 133 14.95 -12.15 -13.23
C THR A 133 13.44 -11.94 -13.33
N SER A 134 12.66 -12.89 -12.79
CA SER A 134 11.20 -12.78 -12.75
C SER A 134 10.74 -12.04 -11.49
N MET A 135 9.69 -11.24 -11.66
CA MET A 135 9.03 -10.52 -10.57
C MET A 135 8.56 -11.46 -9.44
N GLY A 136 8.09 -12.65 -9.82
CA GLY A 136 7.59 -13.68 -8.90
C GLY A 136 8.63 -14.17 -7.88
N ASN A 137 9.92 -14.01 -8.15
CA ASN A 137 10.98 -14.35 -7.19
C ASN A 137 11.01 -13.40 -5.98
N PHE A 138 10.45 -12.20 -6.15
CA PHE A 138 10.45 -11.14 -5.16
C PHE A 138 9.06 -10.90 -4.58
N ILE A 139 8.01 -11.14 -5.36
CA ILE A 139 6.64 -10.86 -4.99
C ILE A 139 5.80 -12.14 -5.16
N PRO A 140 5.28 -12.72 -4.07
CA PRO A 140 4.33 -13.82 -4.13
C PRO A 140 3.08 -13.43 -4.93
N ALA A 141 2.52 -14.37 -5.70
CA ALA A 141 1.32 -14.13 -6.49
C ALA A 141 0.11 -13.67 -5.64
N GLU A 142 0.02 -14.15 -4.40
CA GLU A 142 -1.00 -13.77 -3.42
C GLU A 142 -0.96 -12.26 -3.09
N ASN A 143 0.24 -11.66 -3.10
CA ASN A 143 0.40 -10.22 -2.85
C ASN A 143 0.08 -9.36 -4.09
N MET A 144 -0.03 -9.97 -5.28
CA MET A 144 -0.35 -9.24 -6.53
C MET A 144 -1.86 -9.06 -6.72
N GLN A 145 -2.67 -9.99 -6.22
CA GLN A 145 -4.13 -9.98 -6.42
C GLN A 145 -4.82 -8.78 -5.75
N GLY A 146 -4.27 -8.27 -4.64
CA GLY A 146 -4.79 -7.07 -3.98
C GLY A 146 -4.45 -5.74 -4.66
N ILE A 147 -3.62 -5.74 -5.71
CA ILE A 147 -3.11 -4.52 -6.36
C ILE A 147 -3.99 -4.09 -7.54
N ASP A 148 -4.74 -5.02 -8.13
CA ASP A 148 -5.60 -4.78 -9.30
C ASP A 148 -7.04 -4.35 -8.93
N GLY A 149 -7.37 -4.30 -7.63
CA GLY A 149 -8.74 -4.04 -7.12
C GLY A 149 -9.11 -2.59 -6.84
N GLY A 150 -8.20 -1.63 -7.05
CA GLY A 150 -8.37 -0.22 -6.63
C GLY A 150 -9.03 0.72 -7.65
N ALA A 151 -9.49 0.20 -8.80
CA ALA A 151 -10.02 1.01 -9.90
C ALA A 151 -11.48 0.65 -10.24
N ASN A 152 -12.35 0.56 -9.24
CA ASN A 152 -13.80 0.79 -9.36
C ASN A 152 -14.44 0.59 -7.99
N ASP A 153 -14.72 1.69 -7.28
CA ASP A 153 -15.97 1.95 -6.56
C ASP A 153 -15.80 3.09 -5.53
N THR A 154 -15.27 4.23 -5.98
CA THR A 154 -15.54 5.52 -5.33
C THR A 154 -16.81 6.12 -5.91
N GLY A 155 -17.92 5.41 -5.69
CA GLY A 155 -19.27 5.94 -5.90
C GLY A 155 -19.59 7.01 -4.86
N GLY A 156 -19.41 8.28 -5.25
CA GLY A 156 -20.27 9.38 -4.82
C GLY A 156 -19.83 10.20 -3.60
N SER A 157 -19.01 11.23 -3.83
CA SER A 157 -19.39 12.60 -3.43
C SER A 157 -18.59 13.64 -4.23
N ASN A 158 -19.34 14.45 -4.97
CA ASN A 158 -18.98 15.63 -5.74
C ASN A 158 -17.60 16.27 -5.47
N ILE A 159 -16.70 16.12 -6.44
CA ILE A 159 -15.79 17.21 -6.85
C ILE A 159 -15.82 17.25 -8.38
N GLU A 160 -16.82 17.93 -8.94
CA GLU A 160 -16.64 18.59 -10.22
C GLU A 160 -15.72 19.80 -9.95
N ASN A 161 -14.49 19.80 -10.45
CA ASN A 161 -14.10 20.68 -11.56
C ASN A 161 -12.58 20.59 -11.85
N ASP A 162 -12.28 20.47 -13.15
CA ASP A 162 -11.11 20.91 -13.90
C ASP A 162 -9.67 20.48 -13.54
N GLY A 163 -9.02 19.86 -14.54
CA GLY A 163 -7.56 19.89 -14.70
C GLY A 163 -6.99 18.65 -15.37
N GLY A 164 -7.17 18.52 -16.68
CA GLY A 164 -6.47 17.52 -17.48
C GLY A 164 -4.96 17.62 -17.28
N PHE A 165 -4.33 16.51 -16.92
CA PHE A 165 -2.88 16.40 -16.92
C PHE A 165 -2.42 15.96 -18.30
N ASP A 166 -1.93 16.94 -19.07
CA ASP A 166 -1.12 16.73 -20.26
C ASP A 166 0.21 16.11 -19.81
N ILE A 167 0.39 14.81 -20.06
CA ILE A 167 1.67 14.13 -19.85
C ILE A 167 2.54 14.42 -21.06
N ASP A 168 3.41 15.42 -20.93
CA ASP A 168 4.45 15.75 -21.89
C ASP A 168 5.67 14.83 -21.65
N ILE A 169 5.82 13.80 -22.48
CA ILE A 169 6.97 12.89 -22.47
C ILE A 169 7.98 13.39 -23.52
N GLY A 170 8.91 14.25 -23.09
CA GLY A 170 10.01 14.74 -23.92
C GLY A 170 11.25 13.85 -23.82
N PHE A 171 11.80 13.50 -25.00
CA PHE A 171 13.02 12.72 -25.25
C PHE A 171 14.29 13.28 -24.61
#